data_AF-A0A1Y2WF59-F1
#
_entry.id   AF-A0A1Y2WF59-F1
#
_cell.length_a   1.000
_cell.length_b   1.000
_cell.length_c   1.000
_cell.angle_alpha   90.00
_cell.angle_beta   90.00
_cell.angle_gamma   90.00
#
_symmetry.space_group_name_H-M   'P 1'
#
loop_
_entity.id
_entity.type
_entity.pdbx_description
1 polymer ?
#
loop_
_entity_poly.entity_id
_entity_poly.type
_entity_poly.pdbx_seq_one_letter_code
_entity_poly.pdbx_strand_id
1 'polypeptide(L)'
;MSESELDVAALSIDREQSGFHGLEMGEQPQKDMQFCPWKLLRAYPYVNYDEFVVEYFNEMLFEARTWDFYCLLDPGKNGRDPLLLVPSSQFEDYLKSFDFLLQEQLLIPRNDARLKFFVTFGEWDTPLPRFLGCADSEEAIDELKLQIHRLPKDDLTSLSADVIQGYRDKMDWVYMSFKSNKRKKDPSVAKRQKMERHKGYGRMVKRTQRYLGLRSQAIYPSVPSTSMEGWTVDKPPPFKPNDSVRFVCVDVEAWERGTRVVTEVGFAVLDTEDIVNVPPGTDGHDWFPLIKSFHYRIEEHMDKVNHRYVEGCPDAFHFGISQVVRSREICKVIGSIIGDNTSNNSRPVVMVGHDISQDLSYLQKVGFTVWRVNHFLDEVDTKSMFQRLQRSVNGRGLKTVCEELGIPGRNFHNAGNDATYTLRAMIVIAVKQLLESPKAKKENSEEEVEYVLITF
;
A
#
# COMPACT_ATOMS: atom_id res chain seq x y z
N MET A 1 14.18 -52.40 0.44
CA MET A 1 13.30 -51.35 -0.10
C MET A 1 13.05 -50.39 1.05
N SER A 2 13.71 -49.24 0.99
CA SER A 2 13.70 -48.22 2.05
C SER A 2 12.39 -47.44 2.02
N GLU A 3 11.99 -46.91 3.18
CA GLU A 3 10.78 -46.08 3.40
C GLU A 3 10.68 -44.87 2.46
N SER A 4 11.74 -44.53 1.72
CA SER A 4 11.79 -43.48 0.69
C SER A 4 11.05 -43.81 -0.61
N GLU A 5 10.74 -45.07 -0.90
CA GLU A 5 10.00 -45.45 -2.13
C GLU A 5 8.48 -45.50 -1.92
N LEU A 6 8.01 -45.49 -0.66
CA LEU A 6 6.59 -45.55 -0.33
C LEU A 6 5.91 -44.17 -0.33
N ASP A 7 6.65 -43.09 -0.09
CA ASP A 7 6.11 -41.71 -0.12
C ASP A 7 6.02 -41.11 -1.53
N VAL A 8 6.85 -41.58 -2.48
CA VAL A 8 6.76 -41.13 -3.87
C VAL A 8 5.57 -41.78 -4.60
N ALA A 9 5.09 -42.93 -4.10
CA ALA A 9 3.91 -43.61 -4.64
C ALA A 9 2.57 -43.01 -4.16
N ALA A 10 2.57 -42.24 -3.06
CA ALA A 10 1.37 -41.58 -2.54
C ALA A 10 1.03 -40.25 -3.24
N LEU A 11 2.00 -39.65 -3.97
CA LEU A 11 1.80 -38.46 -4.79
C LEU A 11 1.53 -38.76 -6.28
N SER A 12 1.44 -40.04 -6.65
CA SER A 12 1.09 -40.49 -8.01
C SER A 12 -0.38 -40.87 -8.19
N ILE A 13 -1.24 -40.53 -7.23
CA ILE A 13 -2.69 -40.75 -7.34
C ILE A 13 -3.31 -39.59 -8.17
N ASP A 14 -3.90 -39.98 -9.30
CA ASP A 14 -4.75 -39.20 -10.21
C ASP A 14 -4.10 -38.13 -11.11
N ARG A 15 -3.13 -38.56 -11.93
CA ARG A 15 -2.89 -37.91 -13.25
C ARG A 15 -3.99 -38.23 -14.29
N GLU A 16 -4.99 -39.03 -13.94
CA GLU A 16 -6.06 -39.47 -14.87
C GLU A 16 -7.46 -38.92 -14.56
N GLN A 17 -7.62 -37.95 -13.63
CA GLN A 17 -8.93 -37.35 -13.33
C GLN A 17 -9.08 -35.83 -13.55
N SER A 18 -8.05 -35.12 -14.02
CA SER A 18 -8.23 -33.75 -14.52
C SER A 18 -8.47 -33.80 -16.03
N GLY A 19 -9.72 -33.64 -16.46
CA GLY A 19 -10.16 -33.79 -17.85
C GLY A 19 -9.26 -33.07 -18.86
N PHE A 20 -8.33 -33.82 -19.46
CA PHE A 20 -7.64 -33.43 -20.68
C PHE A 20 -8.69 -33.41 -21.79
N HIS A 21 -9.42 -32.30 -21.90
CA HIS A 21 -10.24 -32.04 -23.07
C HIS A 21 -9.22 -31.78 -24.18
N GLY A 22 -8.96 -32.78 -25.03
CA GLY A 22 -8.06 -32.70 -26.19
C GLY A 22 -8.55 -31.73 -27.25
N LEU A 23 -8.90 -30.51 -26.84
CA LEU A 23 -9.35 -29.42 -27.67
C LEU A 23 -8.15 -28.72 -28.27
N GLU A 24 -8.27 -28.36 -29.54
CA GLU A 24 -7.32 -27.50 -30.22
C GLU A 24 -7.63 -26.02 -29.96
N MET A 25 -6.63 -25.14 -30.14
CA MET A 25 -6.82 -23.70 -29.98
C MET A 25 -7.98 -23.21 -30.86
N GLY A 26 -8.92 -22.48 -30.26
CA GLY A 26 -10.10 -21.94 -30.93
C GLY A 26 -11.35 -22.81 -30.84
N GLU A 27 -11.24 -24.06 -30.40
CA GLU A 27 -12.38 -24.95 -30.21
C GLU A 27 -13.24 -24.54 -29.01
N GLN A 28 -14.52 -24.89 -29.06
CA GLN A 28 -15.49 -24.56 -28.03
C GLN A 28 -15.59 -25.70 -27.00
N PRO A 29 -15.77 -25.38 -25.70
CA PRO A 29 -15.99 -26.34 -24.65
C PRO A 29 -17.37 -27.00 -24.76
N GLN A 30 -17.61 -28.00 -23.90
CA GLN A 30 -18.96 -28.54 -23.70
C GLN A 30 -19.93 -27.43 -23.27
N LYS A 31 -21.17 -27.51 -23.78
CA LYS A 31 -22.26 -26.62 -23.38
C LYS A 31 -22.47 -26.75 -21.87
N ASP A 32 -22.65 -25.61 -21.19
CA ASP A 32 -22.82 -25.49 -19.74
C ASP A 32 -21.56 -25.67 -18.87
N MET A 33 -20.36 -25.75 -19.47
CA MET A 33 -19.12 -25.71 -18.72
C MET A 33 -19.03 -24.42 -17.88
N GLN A 34 -18.65 -24.58 -16.61
CA GLN A 34 -18.50 -23.48 -15.66
C GLN A 34 -17.07 -22.97 -15.62
N PHE A 35 -16.94 -21.65 -15.62
CA PHE A 35 -15.65 -20.96 -15.64
C PHE A 35 -15.48 -20.02 -14.44
N CYS A 36 -14.24 -19.94 -13.97
CA CYS A 36 -13.75 -18.91 -13.08
C CYS A 36 -12.93 -17.89 -13.88
N PRO A 37 -13.24 -16.58 -13.82
CA PRO A 37 -12.38 -15.57 -14.42
C PRO A 37 -10.99 -15.56 -13.77
N TRP A 38 -9.93 -15.63 -14.58
CA TRP A 38 -8.56 -15.71 -14.07
C TRP A 38 -8.21 -14.56 -13.12
N LYS A 39 -8.64 -13.34 -13.46
CA LYS A 39 -8.46 -12.15 -12.61
C LYS A 39 -9.17 -12.28 -11.25
N LEU A 40 -10.32 -12.95 -11.20
CA LEU A 40 -11.05 -13.18 -9.95
C LEU A 40 -10.36 -14.24 -9.09
N LEU A 41 -9.89 -15.33 -9.71
CA LEU A 41 -9.08 -16.36 -9.04
C LEU A 41 -7.84 -15.75 -8.38
N ARG A 42 -7.09 -14.92 -9.12
CA ARG A 42 -5.90 -14.23 -8.58
C ARG A 42 -6.21 -13.27 -7.45
N ALA A 43 -7.40 -12.68 -7.43
CA ALA A 43 -7.83 -11.78 -6.37
C ALA A 43 -8.39 -12.51 -5.13
N TYR A 44 -8.65 -13.81 -5.22
CA TYR A 44 -9.33 -14.60 -4.17
C TYR A 44 -8.67 -14.51 -2.78
N PRO A 45 -7.35 -14.75 -2.61
CA PRO A 45 -6.76 -14.80 -1.27
C PRO A 45 -6.72 -13.40 -0.61
N TYR A 46 -6.67 -12.34 -1.40
CA TYR A 46 -6.57 -10.95 -0.92
C TYR A 46 -7.82 -10.41 -0.22
N VAL A 47 -8.95 -11.12 -0.30
CA VAL A 47 -10.21 -10.62 0.26
C VAL A 47 -10.34 -10.92 1.75
N ASN A 48 -9.87 -12.09 2.19
CA ASN A 48 -10.16 -12.61 3.53
C ASN A 48 -8.95 -13.20 4.26
N TYR A 49 -7.79 -13.30 3.62
CA TYR A 49 -6.62 -14.00 4.17
C TYR A 49 -5.46 -13.04 4.38
N ASP A 50 -4.55 -13.43 5.28
CA ASP A 50 -3.36 -12.66 5.59
C ASP A 50 -2.28 -12.77 4.52
N GLU A 51 -1.22 -11.99 4.67
CA GLU A 51 -0.12 -11.88 3.71
C GLU A 51 0.60 -13.22 3.47
N PHE A 52 0.71 -14.07 4.50
CA PHE A 52 1.37 -15.38 4.39
C PHE A 52 0.56 -16.34 3.52
N VAL A 53 -0.75 -16.45 3.77
CA VAL A 53 -1.65 -17.28 2.95
C VAL A 53 -1.69 -16.76 1.52
N VAL A 54 -1.69 -15.44 1.33
CA VAL A 54 -1.65 -14.82 0.00
C VAL A 54 -0.37 -15.16 -0.76
N GLU A 55 0.81 -15.06 -0.13
CA GLU A 55 2.09 -15.38 -0.75
C GLU A 55 2.14 -16.85 -1.15
N TYR A 56 1.83 -17.74 -0.20
CA TYR A 56 1.82 -19.19 -0.44
C TYR A 56 0.79 -19.60 -1.52
N PHE A 57 -0.39 -18.97 -1.55
CA PHE A 57 -1.39 -19.17 -2.62
C PHE A 57 -0.88 -18.76 -3.99
N ASN A 58 -0.02 -17.75 -4.10
CA ASN A 58 0.53 -17.37 -5.39
C ASN A 58 1.73 -18.24 -5.79
N GLU A 59 2.54 -18.69 -4.84
CA GLU A 59 3.66 -19.62 -5.09
C GLU A 59 3.17 -20.98 -5.57
N MET A 60 2.14 -21.53 -4.93
CA MET A 60 1.61 -22.87 -5.23
C MET A 60 0.69 -22.92 -6.45
N LEU A 61 0.45 -21.78 -7.11
CA LEU A 61 -0.52 -21.67 -8.20
C LEU A 61 -0.18 -22.60 -9.37
N PHE A 62 1.12 -22.83 -9.62
CA PHE A 62 1.63 -23.64 -10.73
C PHE A 62 2.41 -24.89 -10.27
N GLU A 63 2.55 -25.09 -8.96
CA GLU A 63 3.30 -26.21 -8.41
C GLU A 63 2.63 -27.54 -8.77
N ALA A 64 3.32 -28.34 -9.59
CA ALA A 64 2.81 -29.60 -10.17
C ALA A 64 1.43 -29.48 -10.84
N ARG A 65 1.06 -28.28 -11.34
CA ARG A 65 -0.26 -27.99 -11.88
C ARG A 65 -0.18 -27.24 -13.21
N THR A 66 -1.02 -27.67 -14.15
CA THR A 66 -1.24 -26.99 -15.42
C THR A 66 -2.69 -26.51 -15.47
N TRP A 67 -2.89 -25.27 -15.91
CA TRP A 67 -4.21 -24.64 -16.06
C TRP A 67 -4.65 -24.64 -17.52
N ASP A 68 -5.93 -24.92 -17.76
CA ASP A 68 -6.54 -24.81 -19.07
C ASP A 68 -7.14 -23.41 -19.22
N PHE A 69 -6.60 -22.64 -20.15
CA PHE A 69 -7.07 -21.30 -20.44
C PHE A 69 -8.09 -21.29 -21.56
N TYR A 70 -9.18 -20.60 -21.32
CA TYR A 70 -10.19 -20.24 -22.30
C TYR A 70 -10.24 -18.72 -22.44
N CYS A 71 -10.59 -18.27 -23.63
CA CYS A 71 -10.69 -16.86 -23.95
C CYS A 71 -12.05 -16.55 -24.56
N LEU A 72 -12.67 -15.47 -24.08
CA LEU A 72 -13.87 -14.90 -24.68
C LEU A 72 -13.57 -13.47 -25.12
N LEU A 73 -13.80 -13.18 -26.40
CA LEU A 73 -13.51 -11.87 -26.98
C LEU A 73 -14.58 -10.85 -26.55
N ASP A 74 -14.18 -9.59 -26.33
CA ASP A 74 -15.13 -8.52 -25.98
C ASP A 74 -16.04 -8.20 -27.20
N PRO A 75 -17.39 -8.28 -27.07
CA PRO A 75 -18.31 -7.89 -28.14
C PRO A 75 -18.37 -6.38 -28.44
N GLY A 76 -17.65 -5.54 -27.68
CA GLY A 76 -17.75 -4.08 -27.73
C GLY A 76 -16.65 -3.34 -28.52
N LYS A 77 -16.96 -2.09 -28.93
CA LYS A 77 -16.01 -1.12 -29.50
C LYS A 77 -15.07 -0.47 -28.47
N ASN A 78 -15.13 -0.90 -27.21
CA ASN A 78 -14.52 -0.19 -26.06
C ASN A 78 -13.07 -0.58 -25.79
N GLY A 79 -12.46 -1.47 -26.59
CA GLY A 79 -11.05 -1.82 -26.48
C GLY A 79 -10.67 -2.46 -25.14
N ARG A 80 -11.56 -3.25 -24.52
CA ARG A 80 -11.19 -4.01 -23.32
C ARG A 80 -10.39 -5.25 -23.71
N ASP A 81 -9.49 -5.64 -22.82
CA ASP A 81 -8.73 -6.88 -22.98
C ASP A 81 -9.67 -8.09 -23.01
N PRO A 82 -9.38 -9.11 -23.84
CA PRO A 82 -10.10 -10.38 -23.85
C PRO A 82 -10.20 -11.01 -22.44
N LEU A 83 -11.32 -11.69 -22.19
CA LEU A 83 -11.57 -12.32 -20.90
C LEU A 83 -10.88 -13.68 -20.84
N LEU A 84 -9.86 -13.78 -19.99
CA LEU A 84 -9.23 -15.06 -19.64
C LEU A 84 -10.01 -15.79 -18.55
N LEU A 85 -10.29 -17.05 -18.82
CA LEU A 85 -11.13 -17.94 -18.03
C LEU A 85 -10.38 -19.26 -17.80
N VAL A 86 -10.61 -19.87 -16.65
CA VAL A 86 -10.21 -21.27 -16.36
C VAL A 86 -11.43 -22.07 -15.94
N PRO A 87 -11.47 -23.39 -16.15
CA PRO A 87 -12.51 -24.25 -15.60
C PRO A 87 -12.69 -24.03 -14.10
N SER A 88 -13.93 -23.84 -13.63
CA SER A 88 -14.22 -23.71 -12.20
C SER A 88 -13.77 -24.95 -11.40
N SER A 89 -13.83 -26.13 -12.02
CA SER A 89 -13.34 -27.39 -11.45
C SER A 89 -11.85 -27.35 -11.15
N GLN A 90 -11.00 -26.84 -12.07
CA GLN A 90 -9.56 -26.70 -11.82
C GLN A 90 -9.28 -25.77 -10.64
N PHE A 91 -10.10 -24.72 -10.46
CA PHE A 91 -9.98 -23.84 -9.30
C PHE A 91 -10.42 -24.54 -8.00
N GLU A 92 -11.52 -25.28 -8.01
CA GLU A 92 -11.94 -26.07 -6.84
C GLU A 92 -10.87 -27.10 -6.44
N ASP A 93 -10.27 -27.78 -7.41
CA ASP A 93 -9.21 -28.77 -7.16
C ASP A 93 -7.92 -28.11 -6.66
N TYR A 94 -7.65 -26.87 -7.08
CA TYR A 94 -6.57 -26.08 -6.51
C TYR A 94 -6.82 -25.78 -5.03
N LEU A 95 -8.01 -25.28 -4.69
CA LEU A 95 -8.36 -25.00 -3.30
C LEU A 95 -8.32 -26.26 -2.42
N LYS A 96 -8.77 -27.41 -2.92
CA LYS A 96 -8.67 -28.69 -2.19
C LYS A 96 -7.22 -29.09 -1.92
N SER A 97 -6.34 -28.97 -2.93
CA SER A 97 -4.91 -29.28 -2.75
C SER A 97 -4.23 -28.33 -1.77
N PHE A 98 -4.67 -27.07 -1.74
CA PHE A 98 -4.14 -26.04 -0.85
C PHE A 98 -4.59 -26.25 0.61
N ASP A 99 -5.87 -26.58 0.83
CA ASP A 99 -6.44 -26.90 2.16
C ASP A 99 -5.72 -28.10 2.79
N PHE A 100 -5.38 -29.12 1.99
CA PHE A 100 -4.60 -30.28 2.46
C PHE A 100 -3.22 -29.91 3.00
N LEU A 101 -2.57 -28.90 2.41
CA LEU A 101 -1.20 -28.50 2.77
C LEU A 101 -1.12 -27.61 4.02
N LEU A 102 -2.15 -26.80 4.29
CA LEU A 102 -2.13 -25.81 5.37
C LEU A 102 -3.12 -26.06 6.52
N GLN A 103 -4.01 -27.05 6.40
CA GLN A 103 -5.12 -27.27 7.36
C GLN A 103 -6.04 -26.04 7.53
N GLU A 104 -6.06 -25.15 6.53
CA GLU A 104 -6.86 -23.93 6.49
C GLU A 104 -8.00 -24.11 5.47
N GLN A 105 -9.26 -24.04 5.94
CA GLN A 105 -10.46 -24.30 5.13
C GLN A 105 -10.72 -23.21 4.06
N LEU A 106 -9.92 -23.18 3.01
CA LEU A 106 -10.15 -22.33 1.84
C LEU A 106 -11.25 -22.94 0.98
N LEU A 107 -12.44 -22.39 1.12
CA LEU A 107 -13.60 -22.74 0.32
C LEU A 107 -14.10 -21.52 -0.45
N ILE A 108 -14.57 -21.75 -1.68
CA ILE A 108 -15.33 -20.73 -2.39
C ILE A 108 -16.54 -20.35 -1.53
N PRO A 109 -16.84 -19.04 -1.33
CA PRO A 109 -17.94 -18.60 -0.47
C PRO A 109 -19.24 -19.32 -0.81
N ARG A 110 -20.02 -19.74 0.20
CA ARG A 110 -21.30 -20.46 0.01
C ARG A 110 -22.51 -19.55 -0.20
N ASN A 111 -22.31 -18.23 -0.24
CA ASN A 111 -23.35 -17.23 -0.45
C ASN A 111 -23.48 -16.86 -1.95
N ASP A 112 -24.31 -15.87 -2.29
CA ASP A 112 -24.50 -15.42 -3.67
C ASP A 112 -23.19 -14.98 -4.37
N ALA A 113 -22.13 -14.66 -3.62
CA ALA A 113 -20.82 -14.38 -4.20
C ALA A 113 -20.18 -15.61 -4.88
N ARG A 114 -20.66 -16.83 -4.56
CA ARG A 114 -20.27 -18.08 -5.23
C ARG A 114 -20.46 -18.00 -6.73
N LEU A 115 -21.56 -17.40 -7.18
CA LEU A 115 -21.95 -17.36 -8.60
C LEU A 115 -20.88 -16.72 -9.49
N LYS A 116 -20.02 -15.86 -8.94
CA LYS A 116 -18.90 -15.24 -9.68
C LYS A 116 -17.80 -16.22 -10.07
N PHE A 117 -17.69 -17.35 -9.36
CA PHE A 117 -16.68 -18.37 -9.59
C PHE A 117 -17.16 -19.52 -10.48
N PHE A 118 -18.45 -19.54 -10.83
CA PHE A 118 -19.11 -20.59 -11.63
C PHE A 118 -19.93 -19.95 -12.76
N VAL A 119 -19.25 -19.22 -13.65
CA VAL A 119 -19.90 -18.50 -14.75
C VAL A 119 -20.03 -19.42 -15.96
N THR A 120 -21.25 -19.61 -16.46
CA THR A 120 -21.53 -20.31 -17.73
C THR A 120 -21.58 -19.31 -18.88
N PHE A 121 -21.50 -19.78 -20.11
CA PHE A 121 -21.66 -18.98 -21.33
C PHE A 121 -22.38 -19.79 -22.41
N GLY A 122 -22.83 -19.15 -23.49
CA GLY A 122 -23.54 -19.82 -24.59
C GLY A 122 -25.06 -19.87 -24.45
N GLU A 123 -25.63 -19.20 -23.44
CA GLU A 123 -27.09 -19.10 -23.31
C GLU A 123 -27.67 -18.33 -24.50
N TRP A 124 -28.80 -18.79 -25.03
CA TRP A 124 -29.47 -18.15 -26.18
C TRP A 124 -28.59 -18.00 -27.43
N ASP A 125 -27.71 -18.98 -27.67
CA ASP A 125 -26.75 -19.01 -28.79
C ASP A 125 -25.75 -17.84 -28.80
N THR A 126 -25.53 -17.22 -27.64
CA THR A 126 -24.43 -16.27 -27.44
C THR A 126 -23.06 -16.95 -27.58
N PRO A 127 -21.98 -16.19 -27.80
CA PRO A 127 -20.65 -16.78 -27.94
C PRO A 127 -20.21 -17.61 -26.72
N LEU A 128 -19.53 -18.71 -27.00
CA LEU A 128 -18.86 -19.55 -26.02
C LEU A 128 -17.37 -19.20 -25.93
N PRO A 129 -16.76 -19.27 -24.73
CA PRO A 129 -15.31 -19.21 -24.58
C PRO A 129 -14.63 -20.22 -25.50
N ARG A 130 -13.47 -19.88 -26.03
CA ARG A 130 -12.68 -20.77 -26.88
C ARG A 130 -11.41 -21.18 -26.16
N PHE A 131 -11.02 -22.44 -26.33
CA PHE A 131 -9.78 -22.93 -25.75
C PHE A 131 -8.60 -22.14 -26.31
N LEU A 132 -7.79 -21.58 -25.40
CA LEU A 132 -6.61 -20.80 -25.73
C LEU A 132 -5.34 -21.65 -25.62
N GLY A 133 -5.30 -22.59 -24.68
CA GLY A 133 -4.16 -23.48 -24.46
C GLY A 133 -3.94 -23.77 -22.98
N CYS A 134 -2.91 -24.55 -22.68
CA CYS A 134 -2.51 -24.89 -21.32
C CYS A 134 -1.34 -24.01 -20.85
N ALA A 135 -1.30 -23.65 -19.56
CA ALA A 135 -0.17 -22.95 -18.97
C ALA A 135 0.15 -23.44 -17.56
N ASP A 136 1.44 -23.62 -17.29
CA ASP A 136 2.04 -24.06 -16.04
C ASP A 136 3.01 -23.03 -15.46
N SER A 137 2.99 -21.79 -15.98
CA SER A 137 3.84 -20.69 -15.55
C SER A 137 3.23 -19.35 -15.97
N GLU A 138 3.69 -18.24 -15.37
CA GLU A 138 3.27 -16.89 -15.77
C GLU A 138 3.74 -16.56 -17.20
N GLU A 139 4.95 -17.01 -17.55
CA GLU A 139 5.54 -16.85 -18.87
C GLU A 139 4.68 -17.55 -19.93
N ALA A 140 4.23 -18.78 -19.68
CA ALA A 140 3.32 -19.50 -20.58
C ALA A 140 1.98 -18.76 -20.74
N ILE A 141 1.43 -18.15 -19.68
CA ILE A 141 0.22 -17.33 -19.79
C ILE A 141 0.45 -16.11 -20.70
N ASP A 142 1.58 -15.43 -20.55
CA ASP A 142 1.91 -14.28 -21.40
C ASP A 142 2.09 -14.68 -22.87
N GLU A 143 2.69 -15.85 -23.14
CA GLU A 143 2.75 -16.43 -24.47
C GLU A 143 1.36 -16.74 -25.05
N LEU A 144 0.46 -17.33 -24.25
CA LEU A 144 -0.93 -17.57 -24.67
C LEU A 144 -1.66 -16.27 -25.01
N LYS A 145 -1.48 -15.21 -24.23
CA LYS A 145 -2.09 -13.89 -24.51
C LYS A 145 -1.67 -13.34 -25.88
N LEU A 146 -0.41 -13.53 -26.26
CA LEU A 146 0.08 -13.10 -27.57
C LEU A 146 -0.64 -13.83 -28.71
N GLN A 147 -1.20 -15.02 -28.49
CA GLN A 147 -1.88 -15.81 -29.51
C GLN A 147 -3.38 -15.53 -29.65
N ILE A 148 -3.98 -14.70 -28.77
CA ILE A 148 -5.43 -14.42 -28.78
C ILE A 148 -5.91 -13.87 -30.14
N HIS A 149 -5.07 -13.13 -30.87
CA HIS A 149 -5.38 -12.61 -32.21
C HIS A 149 -5.68 -13.70 -33.26
N ARG A 150 -5.30 -14.96 -33.00
CA ARG A 150 -5.56 -16.12 -33.87
C ARG A 150 -6.95 -16.71 -33.65
N LEU A 151 -7.63 -16.36 -32.57
CA LEU A 151 -8.97 -16.88 -32.30
C LEU A 151 -9.98 -16.33 -33.31
N PRO A 152 -10.93 -17.18 -33.77
CA PRO A 152 -11.98 -16.72 -34.66
C PRO A 152 -12.85 -15.67 -33.96
N LYS A 153 -13.26 -14.65 -34.70
CA LYS A 153 -14.16 -13.61 -34.19
C LYS A 153 -15.55 -14.18 -33.98
N ASP A 154 -16.21 -13.72 -32.93
CA ASP A 154 -17.58 -14.09 -32.65
C ASP A 154 -18.54 -13.43 -33.64
N ASP A 155 -19.43 -14.24 -34.23
CA ASP A 155 -20.51 -13.77 -35.08
C ASP A 155 -21.75 -13.49 -34.22
N LEU A 156 -22.15 -12.23 -34.17
CA LEU A 156 -23.32 -11.76 -33.42
C LEU A 156 -24.49 -11.40 -34.35
N THR A 157 -24.34 -11.59 -35.67
CA THR A 157 -25.31 -11.09 -36.66
C THR A 157 -26.65 -11.83 -36.64
N SER A 158 -26.66 -13.08 -36.17
CA SER A 158 -27.84 -13.93 -36.05
C SER A 158 -28.67 -13.70 -34.78
N LEU A 159 -28.16 -12.91 -33.82
CA LEU A 159 -28.78 -12.72 -32.51
C LEU A 159 -29.73 -11.52 -32.49
N SER A 160 -30.81 -11.62 -31.71
CA SER A 160 -31.73 -10.49 -31.49
C SER A 160 -31.07 -9.39 -30.66
N ALA A 161 -31.57 -8.16 -30.77
CA ALA A 161 -31.05 -7.02 -30.03
C ALA A 161 -31.06 -7.24 -28.50
N ASP A 162 -32.12 -7.88 -27.99
CA ASP A 162 -32.26 -8.16 -26.56
C ASP A 162 -31.25 -9.21 -26.08
N VAL A 163 -30.97 -10.24 -26.88
CA VAL A 163 -29.94 -11.25 -26.59
C VAL A 163 -28.54 -10.64 -26.60
N ILE A 164 -28.26 -9.77 -27.58
CA ILE A 164 -26.99 -9.03 -27.64
C ILE A 164 -26.81 -8.12 -26.42
N GLN A 165 -27.87 -7.43 -25.99
CA GLN A 165 -27.80 -6.58 -24.80
C GLN A 165 -27.58 -7.40 -23.52
N GLY A 166 -28.32 -8.51 -23.35
CA GLY A 166 -28.12 -9.42 -22.21
C GLY A 166 -26.72 -10.01 -22.17
N TYR A 167 -26.14 -10.36 -23.32
CA TYR A 167 -24.75 -10.82 -23.42
C TYR A 167 -23.75 -9.74 -22.99
N ARG A 168 -23.95 -8.49 -23.43
CA ARG A 168 -23.11 -7.35 -23.01
C ARG A 168 -23.21 -7.09 -21.51
N ASP A 169 -24.41 -7.11 -20.96
CA ASP A 169 -24.64 -6.90 -19.52
C ASP A 169 -23.97 -8.01 -18.68
N LYS A 170 -24.02 -9.26 -19.16
CA LYS A 170 -23.31 -10.38 -18.56
C LYS A 170 -21.79 -10.19 -18.63
N MET A 171 -21.25 -9.81 -19.79
CA MET A 171 -19.82 -9.50 -19.95
C MET A 171 -19.39 -8.37 -19.00
N ASP A 172 -20.15 -7.28 -18.93
CA ASP A 172 -19.92 -6.17 -17.98
C ASP A 172 -19.94 -6.65 -16.53
N TRP A 173 -20.91 -7.50 -16.15
CA TRP A 173 -20.98 -8.10 -14.83
C TRP A 173 -19.73 -8.93 -14.51
N VAL A 174 -19.23 -9.74 -15.44
CA VAL A 174 -17.99 -10.52 -15.25
C VAL A 174 -16.77 -9.60 -15.13
N TYR A 175 -16.65 -8.57 -15.96
CA TYR A 175 -15.58 -7.55 -15.84
C TYR A 175 -15.64 -6.75 -14.53
N MET A 176 -16.81 -6.65 -13.92
CA MET A 176 -17.00 -6.00 -12.62
C MET A 176 -16.86 -6.97 -11.46
N SER A 177 -16.90 -8.29 -11.69
CA SER A 177 -16.94 -9.31 -10.65
C SER A 177 -15.70 -9.32 -9.73
N PHE A 178 -14.54 -9.00 -10.29
CA PHE A 178 -13.23 -8.87 -9.61
C PHE A 178 -12.92 -7.44 -9.12
N LYS A 179 -13.70 -6.43 -9.55
CA LYS A 179 -13.64 -5.13 -8.88
C LYS A 179 -14.33 -5.32 -7.54
N SER A 180 -13.66 -4.99 -6.43
CA SER A 180 -14.34 -4.91 -5.14
C SER A 180 -15.64 -4.14 -5.36
N ASN A 181 -16.76 -4.65 -4.83
CA ASN A 181 -18.01 -3.91 -4.85
C ASN A 181 -17.75 -2.61 -4.09
N LYS A 182 -17.29 -1.58 -4.80
CA LYS A 182 -17.49 -0.19 -4.41
C LYS A 182 -18.99 -0.01 -4.55
N ARG A 183 -19.75 -0.52 -3.57
CA ARG A 183 -21.06 0.02 -3.22
C ARG A 183 -20.89 1.51 -3.38
N LYS A 184 -21.75 2.18 -4.17
CA LYS A 184 -21.87 3.65 -4.12
C LYS A 184 -21.85 3.97 -2.63
N LYS A 185 -20.72 4.50 -2.13
CA LYS A 185 -20.57 4.69 -0.69
C LYS A 185 -21.73 5.59 -0.34
N ASP A 186 -22.63 5.11 0.50
CA ASP A 186 -23.68 5.92 1.05
C ASP A 186 -23.05 7.28 1.41
N PRO A 187 -23.51 8.40 0.83
CA PRO A 187 -22.91 9.70 1.05
C PRO A 187 -22.73 10.01 2.55
N SER A 188 -23.63 9.49 3.40
CA SER A 188 -23.53 9.59 4.85
C SER A 188 -22.35 8.80 5.42
N VAL A 189 -22.11 7.57 4.95
CA VAL A 189 -20.97 6.73 5.33
C VAL A 189 -19.66 7.28 4.79
N ALA A 190 -19.64 7.80 3.55
CA ALA A 190 -18.49 8.48 2.98
C ALA A 190 -18.12 9.74 3.77
N LYS A 191 -19.12 10.55 4.14
CA LYS A 191 -18.96 11.73 5.00
C LYS A 191 -18.45 11.34 6.39
N ARG A 192 -19.00 10.28 7.00
CA ARG A 192 -18.55 9.74 8.30
C ARG A 192 -17.10 9.26 8.23
N GLN A 193 -16.74 8.45 7.23
CA GLN A 193 -15.36 7.97 7.03
C GLN A 193 -14.37 9.11 6.75
N LYS A 194 -14.80 10.15 6.02
CA LYS A 194 -14.00 11.36 5.82
C LYS A 194 -13.78 12.10 7.13
N MET A 195 -14.82 12.27 7.93
CA MET A 195 -14.72 12.89 9.25
C MET A 195 -13.82 12.08 10.20
N GLU A 196 -13.96 10.75 10.23
CA GLU A 196 -13.10 9.88 11.05
C GLU A 196 -11.63 9.91 10.61
N ARG A 197 -11.35 9.98 9.30
CA ARG A 197 -9.98 10.20 8.79
C ARG A 197 -9.41 11.53 9.26
N HIS A 198 -10.14 12.63 9.11
CA HIS A 198 -9.69 13.94 9.61
C HIS A 198 -9.51 13.97 11.14
N LYS A 199 -10.35 13.26 11.90
CA LYS A 199 -10.13 13.06 13.35
C LYS A 199 -8.85 12.28 13.61
N GLY A 200 -8.57 11.25 12.82
CA GLY A 200 -7.32 10.49 12.82
C GLY A 200 -6.09 11.37 12.63
N TYR A 201 -6.12 12.27 11.64
CA TYR A 201 -5.02 13.21 11.41
C TYR A 201 -4.80 14.16 12.59
N GLY A 202 -5.90 14.66 13.18
CA GLY A 202 -5.83 15.46 14.40
C GLY A 202 -5.25 14.69 15.60
N ARG A 203 -5.56 13.40 15.74
CA ARG A 203 -4.95 12.54 16.78
C ARG A 203 -3.45 12.35 16.52
N MET A 204 -3.04 12.16 15.27
CA MET A 204 -1.65 12.02 14.85
C MET A 204 -0.79 13.25 15.20
N VAL A 205 -1.26 14.46 14.87
CA VAL A 205 -0.54 15.69 15.25
C VAL A 205 -0.41 15.79 16.78
N LYS A 206 -1.47 15.46 17.52
CA LYS A 206 -1.43 15.50 19.00
C LYS A 206 -0.47 14.48 19.62
N ARG A 207 -0.35 13.26 19.07
CA ARG A 207 0.65 12.29 19.56
C ARG A 207 2.08 12.72 19.22
N THR A 208 2.30 13.22 18.01
CA THR A 208 3.58 13.82 17.59
C THR A 208 3.99 14.94 18.55
N GLN A 209 3.07 15.85 18.88
CA GLN A 209 3.31 16.92 19.87
C GLN A 209 3.66 16.38 21.26
N ARG A 210 3.08 15.25 21.71
CA ARG A 210 3.41 14.66 23.02
C ARG A 210 4.80 14.04 23.04
N TYR A 211 5.18 13.36 21.96
CA TYR A 211 6.53 12.82 21.80
C TYR A 211 7.59 13.94 21.78
N LEU A 212 7.26 15.09 21.17
CA LEU A 212 8.12 16.29 21.16
C LEU A 212 8.07 17.13 22.47
N GLY A 213 7.33 16.72 23.49
CA GLY A 213 7.18 17.51 24.74
C GLY A 213 6.37 18.80 24.59
N LEU A 214 5.64 18.97 23.48
CA LEU A 214 4.85 20.16 23.16
C LEU A 214 3.40 20.09 23.66
N ARG A 215 2.94 18.93 24.16
CA ARG A 215 1.56 18.76 24.66
C ARG A 215 1.49 17.85 25.89
N SER A 216 0.70 18.26 26.89
CA SER A 216 0.47 17.49 28.12
C SER A 216 -0.42 16.25 27.93
N GLN A 217 -0.27 15.30 28.85
CA GLN A 217 -1.15 14.14 29.01
C GLN A 217 -2.33 14.47 29.93
N ALA A 218 -3.54 14.04 29.56
CA ALA A 218 -4.76 14.31 30.33
C ALA A 218 -4.92 13.45 31.61
N ILE A 219 -3.90 12.67 32.01
CA ILE A 219 -4.04 11.57 32.98
C ILE A 219 -3.62 11.94 34.42
N TYR A 220 -3.06 13.13 34.68
CA TYR A 220 -2.75 13.57 36.05
C TYR A 220 -3.49 14.86 36.42
N PRO A 221 -4.62 14.77 37.17
CA PRO A 221 -5.33 15.93 37.70
C PRO A 221 -4.60 16.64 38.85
N SER A 222 -3.50 16.07 39.36
CA SER A 222 -2.87 16.47 40.64
C SER A 222 -1.64 17.36 40.50
N VAL A 223 -1.17 17.64 39.30
CA VAL A 223 -0.19 18.71 39.05
C VAL A 223 -0.98 19.85 38.40
N PRO A 224 -0.93 21.09 38.92
CA PRO A 224 -1.50 22.22 38.22
C PRO A 224 -0.95 22.15 36.81
N SER A 225 -1.83 22.01 35.81
CA SER A 225 -1.48 22.09 34.41
C SER A 225 -0.45 23.20 34.27
N THR A 226 0.83 22.88 34.06
CA THR A 226 1.84 23.88 33.73
C THR A 226 1.31 24.47 32.43
N SER A 227 0.60 25.58 32.58
CA SER A 227 -0.26 26.06 31.53
C SER A 227 0.67 26.48 30.41
N MET A 228 0.24 26.24 29.18
CA MET A 228 0.90 26.83 28.01
C MET A 228 0.91 28.38 28.08
N GLU A 229 0.27 28.97 29.10
CA GLU A 229 0.26 30.39 29.41
C GLU A 229 1.70 30.91 29.61
N GLY A 230 2.12 31.79 28.70
CA GLY A 230 3.44 32.42 28.75
C GLY A 230 4.58 31.54 28.22
N TRP A 231 4.31 30.33 27.71
CA TRP A 231 5.30 29.60 26.92
C TRP A 231 5.41 30.22 25.52
N THR A 232 6.66 30.40 25.06
CA THR A 232 6.99 30.86 23.71
C THR A 232 7.99 29.88 23.10
N VAL A 233 8.13 29.93 21.77
CA VAL A 233 9.04 29.04 21.04
C VAL A 233 10.52 29.22 21.39
N ASP A 234 10.88 30.31 22.08
CA ASP A 234 12.23 30.60 22.57
C ASP A 234 12.56 29.92 23.91
N LYS A 235 11.63 29.12 24.45
CA LYS A 235 11.82 28.31 25.66
C LYS A 235 11.82 26.82 25.31
N PRO A 236 12.56 25.98 26.07
CA PRO A 236 12.49 24.53 25.90
C PRO A 236 11.05 23.99 25.97
N PRO A 237 10.77 22.79 25.43
CA PRO A 237 9.45 22.16 25.47
C PRO A 237 8.79 22.27 26.85
N PRO A 238 7.53 22.73 26.93
CA PRO A 238 6.89 23.06 28.20
C PRO A 238 6.47 21.82 29.00
N PHE A 239 6.46 20.65 28.36
CA PHE A 239 6.09 19.39 28.99
C PHE A 239 7.21 18.39 28.84
N LYS A 240 7.33 17.51 29.83
CA LYS A 240 8.19 16.33 29.70
C LYS A 240 7.68 15.47 28.54
N PRO A 241 8.53 15.04 27.59
CA PRO A 241 8.13 14.09 26.56
C PRO A 241 7.63 12.79 27.23
N ASN A 242 6.57 12.20 26.65
CA ASN A 242 5.94 10.99 27.19
C ASN A 242 6.95 9.84 27.35
N ASP A 243 7.73 9.63 26.30
CA ASP A 243 8.84 8.69 26.25
C ASP A 243 9.96 9.36 25.47
N SER A 244 11.20 9.00 25.80
CA SER A 244 12.35 9.39 25.01
C SER A 244 12.38 8.58 23.73
N VAL A 245 11.94 9.16 22.61
CA VAL A 245 11.77 8.46 21.32
C VAL A 245 12.78 8.93 20.27
N ARG A 246 12.99 8.10 19.25
CA ARG A 246 13.66 8.50 18.01
C ARG A 246 12.63 8.59 16.90
N PHE A 247 12.51 9.76 16.28
CA PHE A 247 11.82 9.89 15.02
C PHE A 247 12.76 9.46 13.91
N VAL A 248 12.39 8.44 13.15
CA VAL A 248 13.17 7.94 12.01
C VAL A 248 12.32 8.12 10.76
N CYS A 249 12.64 9.16 10.00
CA CYS A 249 12.04 9.39 8.70
C CYS A 249 12.72 8.54 7.65
N VAL A 250 11.94 7.95 6.76
CA VAL A 250 12.43 7.20 5.60
C VAL A 250 11.76 7.69 4.32
N ASP A 251 12.51 7.67 3.24
CA ASP A 251 12.04 7.85 1.87
C ASP A 251 12.79 6.87 0.97
N VAL A 252 12.10 6.24 0.02
CA VAL A 252 12.70 5.21 -0.85
C VAL A 252 12.41 5.51 -2.32
N GLU A 253 13.48 5.64 -3.10
CA GLU A 253 13.38 5.75 -4.56
C GLU A 253 13.49 4.36 -5.20
N ALA A 254 12.64 4.12 -6.20
CA ALA A 254 12.63 2.91 -6.98
C ALA A 254 12.61 3.22 -8.48
N TRP A 255 13.15 2.32 -9.28
CA TRP A 255 13.24 2.52 -10.72
C TRP A 255 11.86 2.49 -11.38
N GLU A 256 11.56 3.52 -12.18
CA GLU A 256 10.24 3.72 -12.79
C GLU A 256 9.85 2.63 -13.80
N ARG A 257 10.83 1.88 -14.33
CA ARG A 257 10.60 0.75 -15.26
C ARG A 257 10.58 -0.61 -14.56
N GLY A 258 10.80 -0.64 -13.24
CA GLY A 258 10.81 -1.86 -12.45
C GLY A 258 10.63 -1.55 -10.97
N THR A 259 9.38 -1.54 -10.50
CA THR A 259 8.99 -1.18 -9.12
C THR A 259 9.48 -2.15 -8.02
N ARG A 260 10.26 -3.17 -8.40
CA ARG A 260 10.99 -4.07 -7.50
C ARG A 260 12.45 -3.65 -7.29
N VAL A 261 12.95 -2.69 -8.07
CA VAL A 261 14.34 -2.26 -8.07
C VAL A 261 14.47 -0.97 -7.27
N VAL A 262 14.83 -1.09 -5.99
CA VAL A 262 15.13 0.05 -5.12
C VAL A 262 16.49 0.65 -5.49
N THR A 263 16.55 1.94 -5.79
CA THR A 263 17.77 2.63 -6.24
C THR A 263 18.44 3.39 -5.11
N GLU A 264 17.65 4.02 -4.24
CA GLU A 264 18.13 4.88 -3.15
C GLU A 264 17.27 4.69 -1.90
N VAL A 265 17.90 4.80 -0.72
CA VAL A 265 17.21 4.84 0.58
C VAL A 265 17.72 6.03 1.36
N GLY A 266 16.80 6.91 1.74
CA GLY A 266 17.07 8.10 2.55
C GLY A 266 16.58 7.93 3.97
N PHE A 267 17.36 8.47 4.92
CA PHE A 267 16.93 8.55 6.32
C PHE A 267 17.16 9.93 6.89
N ALA A 268 16.28 10.35 7.80
CA ALA A 268 16.52 11.48 8.68
C ALA A 268 16.09 11.11 10.09
N VAL A 269 16.95 11.32 11.08
CA VAL A 269 16.72 10.91 12.46
C VAL A 269 16.73 12.13 13.37
N LEU A 270 15.67 12.31 14.14
CA LEU A 270 15.61 13.26 15.25
C LEU A 270 15.45 12.47 16.56
N ASP A 271 16.45 12.57 17.41
CA ASP A 271 16.41 12.01 18.75
C ASP A 271 15.81 13.03 19.72
N THR A 272 14.75 12.67 20.46
CA THR A 272 14.13 13.62 21.39
C THR A 272 15.03 14.01 22.57
N GLU A 273 16.09 13.25 22.86
CA GLU A 273 17.08 13.63 23.88
C GLU A 273 17.93 14.82 23.44
N ASP A 274 18.18 14.95 22.13
CA ASP A 274 18.95 16.05 21.57
C ASP A 274 18.17 17.38 21.63
N ILE A 275 16.84 17.35 21.77
CA ILE A 275 15.97 18.55 21.77
C ILE A 275 15.36 18.89 23.13
N VAL A 276 15.44 18.02 24.14
CA VAL A 276 14.65 18.15 25.40
C VAL A 276 14.91 19.46 26.14
N ASN A 277 16.13 20.00 26.05
CA ASN A 277 16.53 21.27 26.66
C ASN A 277 16.77 22.38 25.64
N VAL A 278 16.38 22.17 24.38
CA VAL A 278 16.61 23.09 23.27
C VAL A 278 15.28 23.73 22.88
N PRO A 279 15.15 25.07 22.92
CA PRO A 279 13.99 25.76 22.37
C PRO A 279 13.76 25.39 20.89
N PRO A 280 12.49 25.19 20.44
CA PRO A 280 12.20 24.94 19.03
C PRO A 280 12.49 26.14 18.12
N GLY A 281 12.46 27.36 18.64
CA GLY A 281 12.57 28.57 17.83
C GLY A 281 11.38 28.76 16.87
N THR A 282 11.45 29.78 16.03
CA THR A 282 10.36 30.12 15.10
C THR A 282 10.02 28.90 14.23
N ASP A 283 8.76 28.47 14.29
CA ASP A 283 8.24 27.32 13.56
C ASP A 283 9.00 25.98 13.82
N GLY A 284 9.87 25.89 14.82
CA GLY A 284 10.66 24.68 15.09
C GLY A 284 12.01 24.61 14.37
N HIS A 285 12.46 25.69 13.74
CA HIS A 285 13.67 25.71 12.92
C HIS A 285 14.96 25.44 13.71
N ASP A 286 15.02 25.76 15.01
CA ASP A 286 16.23 25.57 15.82
C ASP A 286 16.52 24.08 16.08
N TRP A 287 15.55 23.19 15.84
CA TRP A 287 15.75 21.75 15.88
C TRP A 287 16.26 21.16 14.57
N PHE A 288 16.23 21.89 13.45
CA PHE A 288 16.67 21.36 12.16
C PHE A 288 18.15 20.94 12.12
N PRO A 289 19.09 21.65 12.77
CA PRO A 289 20.49 21.22 12.82
C PRO A 289 20.73 19.94 13.63
N LEU A 290 19.76 19.51 14.45
CA LEU A 290 19.84 18.32 15.30
C LEU A 290 19.39 17.05 14.56
N ILE A 291 18.89 17.20 13.34
CA ILE A 291 18.52 16.08 12.46
C ILE A 291 19.78 15.44 11.88
N LYS A 292 19.93 14.13 12.05
CA LYS A 292 20.98 13.32 11.44
C LYS A 292 20.45 12.71 10.15
N SER A 293 21.01 13.11 9.01
CA SER A 293 20.54 12.67 7.69
C SER A 293 21.50 11.68 7.05
N PHE A 294 20.96 10.70 6.34
CA PHE A 294 21.71 9.67 5.64
C PHE A 294 21.11 9.46 4.25
N HIS A 295 21.98 9.13 3.30
CA HIS A 295 21.59 8.81 1.95
C HIS A 295 22.41 7.63 1.44
N TYR A 296 21.73 6.55 1.06
CA TYR A 296 22.35 5.33 0.55
C TYR A 296 21.90 5.07 -0.88
N ARG A 297 22.87 4.81 -1.76
CA ARG A 297 22.65 4.37 -3.14
C ARG A 297 23.01 2.91 -3.28
N ILE A 298 22.17 2.14 -3.96
CA ILE A 298 22.40 0.71 -4.17
C ILE A 298 23.42 0.51 -5.30
N GLU A 299 24.57 -0.09 -4.98
CA GLU A 299 25.73 -0.27 -5.89
C GLU A 299 25.30 -0.91 -7.21
N GLU A 300 24.49 -1.96 -7.14
CA GLU A 300 24.02 -2.74 -8.30
C GLU A 300 23.03 -1.98 -9.20
N HIS A 301 22.49 -0.86 -8.72
CA HIS A 301 21.44 -0.09 -9.40
C HIS A 301 21.85 1.36 -9.71
N MET A 302 23.13 1.71 -9.55
CA MET A 302 23.61 3.08 -9.79
C MET A 302 23.42 3.57 -11.23
N ASP A 303 23.30 2.65 -12.19
CA ASP A 303 23.01 2.92 -13.60
C ASP A 303 21.54 3.28 -13.89
N LYS A 304 20.65 3.11 -12.90
CA LYS A 304 19.20 3.26 -13.06
C LYS A 304 18.76 4.60 -12.47
N VAL A 305 18.61 5.59 -13.35
CA VAL A 305 18.10 6.92 -13.00
C VAL A 305 16.74 7.14 -13.67
N ASN A 306 15.79 7.68 -12.91
CA ASN A 306 14.44 7.99 -13.39
C ASN A 306 14.46 9.28 -14.22
N HIS A 307 13.79 9.28 -15.37
CA HIS A 307 13.70 10.44 -16.27
C HIS A 307 12.32 10.61 -16.93
N ARG A 308 11.47 9.56 -16.97
CA ARG A 308 10.23 9.57 -17.76
C ARG A 308 9.09 10.29 -17.05
N TYR A 309 8.88 10.00 -15.77
CA TYR A 309 7.77 10.58 -15.01
C TYR A 309 8.24 11.64 -14.03
N VAL A 310 9.44 11.45 -13.51
CA VAL A 310 10.09 12.29 -12.51
C VAL A 310 11.59 12.27 -12.80
N GLU A 311 12.22 13.43 -12.83
CA GLU A 311 13.68 13.55 -12.98
C GLU A 311 14.35 13.30 -11.63
N GLY A 312 15.05 12.17 -11.49
CA GLY A 312 15.81 11.84 -10.28
C GLY A 312 17.09 12.67 -10.17
N CYS A 313 17.57 12.91 -8.95
CA CYS A 313 18.84 13.62 -8.72
C CYS A 313 19.74 12.93 -7.67
N PRO A 314 20.13 11.66 -7.92
CA PRO A 314 20.80 10.80 -6.93
C PRO A 314 22.13 11.34 -6.39
N ASP A 315 22.81 12.17 -7.18
CA ASP A 315 24.13 12.72 -6.83
C ASP A 315 24.03 14.00 -5.98
N ALA A 316 22.82 14.51 -5.72
CA ALA A 316 22.62 15.86 -5.20
C ALA A 316 22.11 15.89 -3.75
N PHE A 317 22.70 15.05 -2.88
CA PHE A 317 22.40 15.03 -1.45
C PHE A 317 22.97 16.25 -0.72
N HIS A 318 22.12 17.01 -0.04
CA HIS A 318 22.47 18.31 0.58
C HIS A 318 22.84 18.24 2.05
N PHE A 319 22.60 17.10 2.70
CA PHE A 319 22.73 16.96 4.15
C PHE A 319 23.89 16.05 4.58
N GLY A 320 24.82 15.79 3.67
CA GLY A 320 25.99 14.95 3.93
C GLY A 320 26.58 14.39 2.63
N ILE A 321 27.10 13.18 2.72
CA ILE A 321 27.72 12.47 1.59
C ILE A 321 26.90 11.21 1.32
N SER A 322 26.52 11.00 0.06
CA SER A 322 25.87 9.76 -0.38
C SER A 322 26.81 8.57 -0.18
N GLN A 323 26.33 7.54 0.50
CA GLN A 323 27.06 6.29 0.71
C GLN A 323 26.61 5.26 -0.33
N VAL A 324 27.56 4.51 -0.88
CA VAL A 324 27.26 3.38 -1.77
C VAL A 324 27.22 2.12 -0.93
N VAL A 325 26.16 1.33 -1.07
CA VAL A 325 25.96 0.08 -0.33
C VAL A 325 25.48 -1.01 -1.27
N ARG A 326 25.94 -2.24 -1.04
CA ARG A 326 25.45 -3.40 -1.79
C ARG A 326 24.02 -3.72 -1.38
N SER A 327 23.23 -4.19 -2.34
CA SER A 327 21.86 -4.62 -2.12
C SER A 327 21.75 -5.66 -0.99
N ARG A 328 22.71 -6.58 -0.87
CA ARG A 328 22.74 -7.59 0.21
C ARG A 328 23.03 -7.02 1.61
N GLU A 329 23.56 -5.80 1.69
CA GLU A 329 23.98 -5.15 2.95
C GLU A 329 22.96 -4.11 3.42
N ILE A 330 22.05 -3.64 2.55
CA ILE A 330 21.10 -2.56 2.87
C ILE A 330 20.21 -2.91 4.07
N CYS A 331 19.73 -4.15 4.18
CA CYS A 331 18.89 -4.58 5.30
C CYS A 331 19.60 -4.38 6.65
N LYS A 332 20.92 -4.67 6.72
CA LYS A 332 21.73 -4.43 7.93
C LYS A 332 21.91 -2.94 8.22
N VAL A 333 22.11 -2.12 7.19
CA VAL A 333 22.23 -0.66 7.33
C VAL A 333 20.93 -0.07 7.87
N ILE A 334 19.78 -0.45 7.31
CA ILE A 334 18.46 -0.03 7.77
C ILE A 334 18.27 -0.42 9.24
N GLY A 335 18.57 -1.68 9.57
CA GLY A 335 18.50 -2.19 10.94
C GLY A 335 19.37 -1.40 11.93
N SER A 336 20.58 -0.99 11.52
CA SER A 336 21.46 -0.18 12.36
C SER A 336 20.92 1.23 12.62
N ILE A 337 20.21 1.84 11.67
CA ILE A 337 19.67 3.21 11.79
C ILE A 337 18.40 3.22 12.62
N ILE A 338 17.44 2.35 12.27
CA ILE A 338 16.18 2.18 13.01
C ILE A 338 16.46 1.60 14.41
N GLY A 339 17.54 0.85 14.53
CA GLY A 339 18.02 0.34 15.79
C GLY A 339 17.43 -1.01 16.17
N ASP A 340 17.19 -1.89 15.20
CA ASP A 340 16.73 -3.29 15.38
C ASP A 340 17.74 -4.14 16.19
N ASN A 341 17.61 -5.48 16.21
CA ASN A 341 18.47 -6.44 16.93
C ASN A 341 20.00 -6.31 16.67
N THR A 342 20.41 -5.42 15.76
CA THR A 342 21.81 -5.07 15.46
C THR A 342 22.32 -3.86 16.23
N SER A 343 21.45 -3.13 16.96
CA SER A 343 21.81 -1.94 17.71
C SER A 343 21.60 -2.13 19.21
N ASN A 344 22.46 -1.51 20.02
CA ASN A 344 22.29 -1.46 21.48
C ASN A 344 21.23 -0.45 21.93
N ASN A 345 20.57 0.25 20.99
CA ASN A 345 19.59 1.28 21.30
C ASN A 345 18.18 0.73 21.17
N SER A 346 17.62 0.28 22.29
CA SER A 346 16.25 -0.25 22.40
C SER A 346 15.20 0.84 22.65
N ARG A 347 15.53 2.12 22.42
CA ARG A 347 14.58 3.21 22.65
C ARG A 347 13.48 3.22 21.61
N PRO A 348 12.23 3.55 22.00
CA PRO A 348 11.09 3.52 21.10
C PRO A 348 11.31 4.34 19.82
N VAL A 349 10.87 3.79 18.68
CA VAL A 349 11.00 4.41 17.37
C VAL A 349 9.65 4.79 16.81
N VAL A 350 9.54 6.04 16.36
CA VAL A 350 8.41 6.55 15.60
C VAL A 350 8.85 6.70 14.15
N MET A 351 8.27 5.91 13.26
CA MET A 351 8.56 6.02 11.83
C MET A 351 7.85 7.22 11.24
N VAL A 352 8.55 7.97 10.39
CA VAL A 352 8.01 9.17 9.73
C VAL A 352 8.14 9.01 8.22
N GLY A 353 7.16 9.50 7.46
CA GLY A 353 7.22 9.51 6.01
C GLY A 353 6.22 10.48 5.39
N HIS A 354 6.22 10.54 4.07
CA HIS A 354 5.27 11.34 3.30
C HIS A 354 4.50 10.42 2.35
N ASP A 355 3.34 9.92 2.80
CA ASP A 355 2.74 8.67 2.29
C ASP A 355 3.51 7.41 2.74
N ILE A 356 3.87 7.38 4.03
CA ILE A 356 4.80 6.41 4.65
C ILE A 356 4.54 4.94 4.32
N SER A 357 3.27 4.53 4.10
CA SER A 357 2.94 3.15 3.75
C SER A 357 3.64 2.69 2.47
N GLN A 358 3.85 3.61 1.51
CA GLN A 358 4.59 3.31 0.29
C GLN A 358 6.05 2.99 0.59
N ASP A 359 6.73 3.82 1.39
CA ASP A 359 8.14 3.63 1.76
C ASP A 359 8.35 2.35 2.55
N LEU A 360 7.47 2.06 3.52
CA LEU A 360 7.52 0.82 4.31
C LEU A 360 7.38 -0.43 3.42
N SER A 361 6.54 -0.37 2.39
CA SER A 361 6.42 -1.47 1.42
C SER A 361 7.70 -1.69 0.61
N TYR A 362 8.46 -0.63 0.33
CA TYR A 362 9.77 -0.76 -0.32
C TYR A 362 10.84 -1.30 0.62
N LEU A 363 10.81 -0.95 1.91
CA LEU A 363 11.69 -1.55 2.90
C LEU A 363 11.49 -3.07 3.00
N GLN A 364 10.25 -3.56 2.93
CA GLN A 364 9.96 -5.00 2.89
C GLN A 364 10.61 -5.68 1.68
N LYS A 365 10.57 -5.05 0.50
CA LYS A 365 11.19 -5.60 -0.72
C LYS A 365 12.71 -5.74 -0.62
N VAL A 366 13.37 -4.93 0.20
CA VAL A 366 14.80 -5.05 0.48
C VAL A 366 15.08 -5.89 1.74
N GLY A 367 14.08 -6.64 2.20
CA GLY A 367 14.20 -7.62 3.29
C GLY A 367 14.13 -7.02 4.69
N PHE A 368 13.61 -5.81 4.86
CA PHE A 368 13.45 -5.18 6.17
C PHE A 368 11.98 -4.93 6.53
N THR A 369 11.49 -5.55 7.61
CA THR A 369 10.11 -5.38 8.09
C THR A 369 10.08 -4.57 9.37
N VAL A 370 9.66 -3.31 9.28
CA VAL A 370 9.67 -2.38 10.43
C VAL A 370 8.80 -2.87 11.60
N TRP A 371 7.65 -3.50 11.33
CA TRP A 371 6.76 -4.02 12.37
C TRP A 371 7.32 -5.21 13.15
N ARG A 372 8.47 -5.77 12.74
CA ARG A 372 9.19 -6.80 13.50
C ARG A 372 10.22 -6.22 14.48
N VAL A 373 10.44 -4.91 14.46
CA VAL A 373 11.33 -4.23 15.40
C VAL A 373 10.66 -4.14 16.77
N ASN A 374 11.27 -4.72 17.80
CA ASN A 374 10.67 -4.87 19.14
C ASN A 374 10.22 -3.55 19.80
N HIS A 375 10.93 -2.46 19.55
CA HIS A 375 10.66 -1.12 20.10
C HIS A 375 10.04 -0.18 19.06
N PHE A 376 9.44 -0.70 18.00
CA PHE A 376 8.58 0.09 17.13
C PHE A 376 7.35 0.60 17.92
N LEU A 377 7.08 1.90 17.82
CA LEU A 377 6.05 2.56 18.64
C LEU A 377 4.87 3.09 17.82
N ASP A 378 5.13 3.80 16.72
CA ASP A 378 4.10 4.53 15.98
C ASP A 378 4.55 4.90 14.56
N GLU A 379 3.58 5.28 13.72
CA GLU A 379 3.79 5.82 12.37
C GLU A 379 3.20 7.22 12.25
N VAL A 380 3.97 8.13 11.65
CA VAL A 380 3.59 9.51 11.40
C VAL A 380 3.71 9.82 9.92
N ASP A 381 2.56 10.10 9.30
CA ASP A 381 2.47 10.52 7.90
C ASP A 381 2.28 12.04 7.80
N THR A 382 3.30 12.71 7.27
CA THR A 382 3.33 14.16 7.10
C THR A 382 2.33 14.67 6.06
N LYS A 383 1.98 13.85 5.06
CA LYS A 383 0.94 14.18 4.06
C LYS A 383 -0.40 14.35 4.77
N SER A 384 -0.74 13.40 5.63
CA SER A 384 -1.93 13.43 6.47
C SER A 384 -1.90 14.55 7.53
N MET A 385 -0.75 14.82 8.16
CA MET A 385 -0.59 15.94 9.09
C MET A 385 -0.80 17.29 8.39
N PHE A 386 -0.26 17.47 7.19
CA PHE A 386 -0.39 18.70 6.43
C PHE A 386 -1.83 18.94 5.97
N GLN A 387 -2.55 17.88 5.54
CA GLN A 387 -3.98 17.95 5.27
C GLN A 387 -4.78 18.47 6.47
N ARG A 388 -4.38 18.08 7.69
CA ARG A 388 -5.00 18.59 8.92
C ARG A 388 -4.72 20.07 9.13
N LEU A 389 -3.47 20.50 8.96
CA LEU A 389 -3.07 21.91 9.11
C LEU A 389 -3.85 22.81 8.15
N GLN A 390 -3.83 22.49 6.86
CA GLN A 390 -4.52 23.26 5.82
C GLN A 390 -6.05 23.07 5.79
N ARG A 391 -6.61 22.21 6.65
CA ARG A 391 -8.02 21.77 6.60
C ARG A 391 -8.43 21.29 5.19
N SER A 392 -7.48 20.73 4.44
CA SER A 392 -7.64 20.29 3.06
C SER A 392 -8.06 18.82 2.98
N VAL A 393 -8.87 18.52 1.96
CA VAL A 393 -9.30 17.15 1.64
C VAL A 393 -8.25 16.39 0.83
N ASN A 394 -7.43 17.12 0.06
CA ASN A 394 -6.48 16.55 -0.88
C ASN A 394 -5.08 16.59 -0.27
N GLY A 395 -4.35 15.48 -0.39
CA GLY A 395 -2.93 15.45 -0.05
C GLY A 395 -2.14 16.32 -1.03
N ARG A 396 -1.02 16.87 -0.56
CA ARG A 396 -0.06 17.60 -1.37
C ARG A 396 1.23 16.81 -1.42
N GLY A 397 1.99 16.92 -2.51
CA GLY A 397 3.33 16.34 -2.59
C GLY A 397 4.32 17.14 -1.74
N LEU A 398 5.44 16.52 -1.38
CA LEU A 398 6.42 17.07 -0.44
C LEU A 398 6.93 18.46 -0.82
N LYS A 399 7.26 18.68 -2.10
CA LYS A 399 7.70 20.00 -2.59
C LYS A 399 6.72 21.12 -2.22
N THR A 400 5.44 20.94 -2.52
CA THR A 400 4.38 21.90 -2.19
C THR A 400 4.22 22.07 -0.68
N VAL A 401 4.33 20.98 0.08
CA VAL A 401 4.31 21.05 1.55
C VAL A 401 5.44 21.92 2.08
N CYS A 402 6.68 21.72 1.60
CA CYS A 402 7.82 22.54 2.01
C CYS A 402 7.65 24.01 1.64
N GLU A 403 7.21 24.31 0.42
CA GLU A 403 6.93 25.68 -0.05
C GLU A 403 5.88 26.37 0.84
N GLU A 404 4.74 25.72 1.10
CA GLU A 404 3.67 26.29 1.93
C GLU A 404 4.04 26.41 3.42
N LEU A 405 4.97 25.59 3.91
CA LEU A 405 5.49 25.69 5.28
C LEU A 405 6.66 26.66 5.44
N GLY A 406 7.17 27.24 4.34
CA GLY A 406 8.35 28.11 4.38
C GLY A 406 9.67 27.37 4.61
N ILE A 407 9.73 26.08 4.28
CA ILE A 407 10.93 25.25 4.38
C ILE A 407 11.69 25.32 3.04
N PRO A 408 12.92 25.88 2.98
CA PRO A 408 13.68 25.95 1.74
C PRO A 408 14.09 24.55 1.26
N GLY A 409 13.38 24.04 0.26
CA GLY A 409 13.62 22.73 -0.35
C GLY A 409 14.23 22.84 -1.76
N ARG A 410 15.15 21.93 -2.09
CA ARG A 410 15.75 21.80 -3.43
C ARG A 410 16.18 20.36 -3.68
N ASN A 411 16.30 19.98 -4.95
CA ASN A 411 16.70 18.63 -5.36
C ASN A 411 15.87 17.54 -4.65
N PHE A 412 14.55 17.71 -4.76
CA PHE A 412 13.58 16.64 -4.50
C PHE A 412 13.83 15.49 -5.48
N HIS A 413 13.43 14.27 -5.12
CA HIS A 413 13.80 13.02 -5.82
C HIS A 413 15.27 12.64 -5.62
N ASN A 414 15.76 12.98 -4.42
CA ASN A 414 16.91 12.37 -3.79
C ASN A 414 16.42 11.91 -2.41
N ALA A 415 16.46 10.60 -2.17
CA ALA A 415 15.76 10.02 -1.01
C ALA A 415 16.23 10.63 0.32
N GLY A 416 17.53 10.93 0.45
CA GLY A 416 18.08 11.53 1.67
C GLY A 416 17.61 12.97 1.91
N ASN A 417 17.49 13.75 0.83
CA ASN A 417 16.91 15.10 0.90
C ASN A 417 15.44 15.02 1.29
N ASP A 418 14.67 14.14 0.66
CA ASP A 418 13.22 14.03 0.84
C ASP A 418 12.86 13.53 2.25
N ALA A 419 13.60 12.56 2.79
CA ALA A 419 13.49 12.18 4.20
C ALA A 419 13.77 13.35 5.16
N THR A 420 14.79 14.17 4.86
CA THR A 420 15.14 15.33 5.69
C THR A 420 14.07 16.42 5.65
N TYR A 421 13.60 16.76 4.45
CA TYR A 421 12.54 17.75 4.26
C TYR A 421 11.21 17.30 4.87
N THR A 422 10.90 16.00 4.77
CA THR A 422 9.73 15.38 5.42
C THR A 422 9.80 15.53 6.93
N LEU A 423 10.94 15.20 7.56
CA LEU A 423 11.08 15.33 9.00
C LEU A 423 11.01 16.78 9.48
N ARG A 424 11.59 17.72 8.71
CA ARG A 424 11.43 19.17 8.96
C ARG A 424 9.97 19.61 8.86
N ALA A 425 9.24 19.13 7.86
CA ALA A 425 7.82 19.42 7.70
C ALA A 425 7.00 18.90 8.90
N MET A 426 7.29 17.70 9.40
CA MET A 426 6.66 17.16 10.61
C MET A 426 6.82 18.12 11.81
N ILE A 427 8.04 18.61 12.05
CA ILE A 427 8.36 19.55 13.14
C ILE A 427 7.55 20.83 12.97
N VAL A 428 7.60 21.46 11.79
CA VAL A 428 6.92 22.72 11.52
C VAL A 428 5.40 22.57 11.69
N ILE A 429 4.81 21.50 11.17
CA ILE A 429 3.37 21.26 11.33
C ILE A 429 3.02 21.08 12.81
N ALA A 430 3.82 20.34 13.57
CA ALA A 430 3.59 20.13 14.99
C ALA A 430 3.63 21.45 15.79
N VAL A 431 4.58 22.34 15.50
CA VAL A 431 4.72 23.65 16.15
C VAL A 431 3.62 24.61 15.69
N LYS A 432 3.38 24.79 14.38
CA LYS A 432 2.33 25.69 13.86
C LYS A 432 0.95 25.32 14.39
N GLN A 433 0.57 24.05 14.33
CA GLN A 433 -0.75 23.60 14.82
C GLN A 433 -0.90 23.83 16.34
N LEU A 434 0.20 23.78 17.09
CA LEU A 434 0.20 24.09 18.52
C LEU A 434 -0.16 25.55 18.76
N LEU A 435 0.43 26.46 17.99
CA LEU A 435 0.26 27.92 18.13
C LEU A 435 -1.10 28.40 17.61
N GLU A 436 -1.68 27.72 16.61
CA GLU A 436 -3.02 28.02 16.08
C GLU A 436 -4.14 27.51 17.00
N SER A 437 -3.92 26.42 17.75
CA SER A 437 -4.97 25.79 18.57
C SER A 437 -5.52 26.69 19.70
N PRO A 438 -4.70 27.53 20.40
CA PRO A 438 -5.18 28.53 21.34
C PRO A 438 -5.88 29.72 20.68
N LYS A 439 -5.40 30.18 19.50
CA LYS A 439 -6.00 31.30 18.76
C LYS A 439 -7.41 30.97 18.26
N ALA A 440 -7.58 29.78 17.68
CA ALA A 440 -8.90 29.29 17.24
C ALA A 440 -9.90 29.05 18.40
N LYS A 441 -9.42 28.85 19.63
CA LYS A 441 -10.30 28.79 20.81
C LYS A 441 -10.71 30.18 21.30
N LYS A 442 -9.83 31.18 21.18
CA LYS A 442 -10.12 32.58 21.53
C LYS A 442 -11.05 33.25 20.51
N GLU A 443 -10.80 33.07 19.21
CA GLU A 443 -11.65 33.59 18.13
C GLU A 443 -13.09 33.03 18.20
N ASN A 444 -13.25 31.72 18.42
CA ASN A 444 -14.59 31.13 18.61
C ASN A 444 -15.30 31.62 19.89
N SER A 445 -14.57 31.94 20.96
CA SER A 445 -15.16 32.50 22.18
C SER A 445 -15.47 34.00 22.04
N GLU A 446 -14.73 34.74 21.23
CA GLU A 446 -14.98 36.16 20.95
C GLU A 446 -16.15 36.34 19.98
N GLU A 447 -16.29 35.49 18.95
CA GLU A 447 -17.49 35.45 18.07
C GLU A 447 -18.77 35.05 18.85
N GLU A 448 -18.69 34.12 19.81
CA GLU A 448 -19.84 33.78 20.67
C GLU A 448 -20.21 34.94 21.63
N VAL A 449 -19.24 35.73 22.10
CA VAL A 449 -19.49 36.89 22.97
C VAL A 449 -20.04 38.08 22.16
N GLU A 450 -19.59 38.28 20.92
CA GLU A 450 -20.10 39.33 20.02
C GLU A 450 -21.55 39.04 19.59
N TYR A 451 -21.92 37.76 19.38
CA TYR A 451 -23.32 37.37 19.14
C TYR A 451 -24.24 37.60 20.33
N VAL A 452 -23.74 37.45 21.56
CA VAL A 452 -24.50 37.70 22.79
C VAL A 452 -24.66 39.21 23.07
N LEU A 453 -23.71 40.06 22.65
CA LEU A 453 -23.80 41.51 22.82
C LEU A 453 -24.67 42.23 21.77
N ILE A 454 -25.00 41.58 20.65
CA ILE A 454 -25.92 42.12 19.63
C ILE A 454 -27.39 41.71 19.91
N THR A 455 -27.64 40.93 20.97
CA THR A 455 -29.00 40.47 21.35
C THR A 455 -29.51 41.00 22.70
N PHE A 456 -29.01 42.13 23.18
CA PHE A 456 -29.59 42.86 24.32
C PHE A 456 -29.92 44.32 24.01
#